data_AF-A0AAW5CE48-F1
#
_entry.id   AF-A0AAW5CE48-F1
#
_cell.length_a   1.000
_cell.length_b   1.000
_cell.length_c   1.000
_cell.angle_alpha   90.00
_cell.angle_beta   90.00
_cell.angle_gamma   90.00
#
_symmetry.space_group_name_H-M   'P 1'
#
loop_
_entity.id
_entity.type
_entity.pdbx_description
1 polymer ?
#
loop_
_entity_poly.entity_id
_entity_poly.type
_entity_poly.pdbx_seq_one_letter_code
_entity_poly.pdbx_strand_id
1 'polypeptide(L)'
;DDAVFAERDPDPANEGGFIVTVAIADVSFYVRPGTALDREAVVRGNSVYFPDRVVPMLPEEISNDLCSLVPHKDRPALAVRMVIGADGRK
;
A
#
# COMPACT_ATOMS: atom_id res chain seq x y z
N ASP A 1 4.17 3.34 0.18
CA ASP A 1 2.78 3.02 0.60
C ASP A 1 2.46 1.55 0.33
N ASP A 2 3.28 0.90 -0.47
CA ASP A 2 3.28 -0.51 -0.75
C ASP A 2 4.50 -1.24 -0.16
N ALA A 3 4.34 -2.53 0.11
CA ALA A 3 5.41 -3.48 0.38
C ALA A 3 5.13 -4.77 -0.40
N VAL A 4 6.20 -5.40 -0.90
CA VAL A 4 6.09 -6.57 -1.78
C VAL A 4 6.87 -7.76 -1.22
N PHE A 5 6.29 -8.94 -1.35
CA PHE A 5 6.94 -10.22 -1.09
C PHE A 5 6.59 -11.20 -2.21
N ALA A 6 7.57 -11.96 -2.68
CA ALA A 6 7.36 -12.97 -3.71
C ALA A 6 8.12 -14.25 -3.37
N GLU A 7 7.46 -15.38 -3.61
CA GLU A 7 8.04 -16.71 -3.48
C GLU A 7 7.63 -17.58 -4.67
N ARG A 8 8.38 -18.67 -4.93
CA ARG A 8 7.98 -19.63 -5.96
C ARG A 8 6.69 -20.32 -5.53
N ASP A 9 5.80 -20.56 -6.49
CA ASP A 9 4.61 -21.36 -6.24
C ASP A 9 5.02 -22.84 -6.07
N PRO A 10 4.75 -23.48 -4.92
CA PRO A 10 5.06 -24.90 -4.73
C PRO A 10 4.05 -25.83 -5.44
N ASP A 11 2.94 -25.30 -6.00
CA ASP A 11 1.95 -26.11 -6.71
C ASP A 11 2.55 -26.71 -8.00
N PRO A 12 2.60 -28.05 -8.15
CA PRO A 12 3.07 -28.69 -9.38
C PRO A 12 2.27 -28.33 -10.62
N ALA A 13 1.00 -27.90 -10.48
CA ALA A 13 0.17 -27.44 -11.59
C ALA A 13 0.59 -26.04 -12.11
N ASN A 14 1.44 -25.34 -11.35
CA ASN A 14 1.96 -24.02 -11.68
C ASN A 14 3.50 -24.00 -11.65
N GLU A 15 4.12 -25.00 -12.27
CA GLU A 15 5.59 -25.10 -12.31
C GLU A 15 6.23 -23.84 -12.92
N GLY A 16 7.16 -23.23 -12.17
CA GLY A 16 7.81 -21.98 -12.56
C GLY A 16 7.00 -20.72 -12.26
N GLY A 17 5.79 -20.85 -11.71
CA GLY A 17 4.98 -19.74 -11.22
C GLY A 17 5.44 -19.17 -9.88
N PHE A 18 4.76 -18.11 -9.46
CA PHE A 18 5.06 -17.35 -8.24
C PHE A 18 3.80 -17.05 -7.44
N ILE A 19 3.95 -16.99 -6.13
CA ILE A 19 3.00 -16.36 -5.23
C ILE A 19 3.55 -14.97 -4.90
N VAL A 20 2.79 -13.93 -5.23
CA VAL A 20 3.14 -12.53 -4.95
C VAL A 20 2.15 -11.96 -3.95
N THR A 21 2.67 -11.40 -2.87
CA THR A 21 1.90 -10.64 -1.89
C THR A 21 2.26 -9.17 -2.01
N VAL A 22 1.25 -8.33 -2.26
CA VAL A 22 1.37 -6.87 -2.24
C VAL A 22 0.58 -6.37 -1.05
N ALA A 23 1.24 -5.72 -0.10
CA ALA A 23 0.63 -5.10 1.07
C ALA A 23 0.59 -3.60 0.87
N ILE A 24 -0.61 -3.01 0.92
CA ILE A 24 -0.82 -1.56 0.85
C ILE A 24 -1.10 -1.05 2.26
N ALA A 25 -0.46 0.05 2.64
CA ALA A 25 -0.70 0.74 3.88
C ALA A 25 -2.20 0.96 4.13
N ASP A 26 -2.70 0.55 5.28
CA ASP A 26 -4.11 0.74 5.61
C ASP A 26 -4.37 2.16 6.11
N VAL A 27 -4.43 3.10 5.18
CA VAL A 27 -4.78 4.50 5.46
C VAL A 27 -6.16 4.60 6.09
N SER A 28 -7.09 3.71 5.72
CA SER A 28 -8.46 3.68 6.22
C SER A 28 -8.56 3.28 7.69
N PHE A 29 -7.51 2.63 8.22
CA PHE A 29 -7.38 2.38 9.65
C PHE A 29 -7.31 3.68 10.47
N TYR A 30 -6.60 4.68 9.94
CA TYR A 30 -6.34 5.97 10.59
C TYR A 30 -7.33 7.06 10.17
N VAL A 31 -7.70 7.11 8.89
CA VAL A 31 -8.63 8.11 8.32
C VAL A 31 -10.01 7.49 8.19
N ARG A 32 -10.89 7.75 9.17
CA ARG A 32 -12.25 7.22 9.19
C ARG A 32 -13.25 8.14 8.48
N PRO A 33 -14.28 7.59 7.80
CA PRO A 33 -15.29 8.38 7.11
C PRO A 33 -15.95 9.44 8.01
N GLY A 34 -16.18 10.64 7.47
CA GLY A 34 -16.84 11.75 8.16
C GLY A 34 -15.97 12.50 9.18
N THR A 35 -14.72 12.08 9.39
CA THR A 35 -13.77 12.81 10.25
C THR A 35 -13.25 14.08 9.58
N ALA A 36 -12.58 14.95 10.34
CA ALA A 36 -11.94 16.13 9.78
C ALA A 36 -10.83 15.75 8.77
N LEU A 37 -10.08 14.69 9.05
CA LEU A 37 -9.06 14.16 8.15
C LEU A 37 -9.66 13.67 6.83
N ASP A 38 -10.77 12.93 6.89
CA ASP A 38 -11.47 12.44 5.70
C ASP A 38 -12.00 13.60 4.84
N ARG A 39 -12.67 14.57 5.45
CA ARG A 39 -13.18 15.75 4.73
C ARG A 39 -12.05 16.52 4.05
N GLU A 40 -10.93 16.74 4.74
CA GLU A 40 -9.79 17.43 4.17
C GLU A 40 -9.12 16.62 3.05
N ALA A 41 -8.99 15.30 3.21
CA ALA A 41 -8.47 14.41 2.17
C ALA A 41 -9.32 14.47 0.90
N VAL A 42 -10.66 14.51 1.04
CA VAL A 42 -11.59 14.68 -0.08
C VAL A 42 -11.43 16.04 -0.76
N VAL A 43 -11.26 17.12 0.01
CA VAL A 43 -11.05 18.47 -0.54
C VAL A 43 -9.74 18.56 -1.31
N ARG A 44 -8.65 17.95 -0.81
CA ARG A 44 -7.35 17.92 -1.49
C ARG A 44 -7.33 16.98 -2.69
N GLY A 45 -8.00 15.84 -2.59
CA GLY A 45 -8.13 14.82 -3.63
C GLY A 45 -6.86 13.99 -3.89
N ASN A 46 -5.68 14.63 -3.93
CA ASN A 46 -4.38 13.98 -4.09
C ASN A 46 -3.25 14.77 -3.42
N SER A 47 -2.08 14.15 -3.33
CA SER A 47 -0.84 14.87 -3.03
C SER A 47 -0.34 15.57 -4.29
N VAL A 48 0.06 16.83 -4.18
CA VAL A 48 0.58 17.63 -5.29
C VAL A 48 2.09 17.74 -5.17
N TYR A 49 2.80 17.29 -6.21
CA TYR A 49 4.26 17.28 -6.26
C TYR A 49 4.75 18.43 -7.15
N PHE A 50 5.31 19.47 -6.52
CA PHE A 50 6.05 20.54 -7.19
C PHE A 50 7.53 20.15 -7.34
N PRO A 51 8.30 20.82 -8.22
CA PRO A 51 9.73 20.53 -8.37
C PRO A 51 10.55 20.65 -7.08
N ASP A 52 10.15 21.51 -6.15
CA ASP A 52 10.88 21.83 -4.92
C ASP A 52 10.17 21.39 -3.63
N ARG A 53 8.90 20.96 -3.69
CA ARG A 53 8.12 20.57 -2.51
C ARG A 53 6.95 19.66 -2.82
N VAL A 54 6.43 19.02 -1.78
CA VAL A 54 5.19 18.25 -1.82
C VAL A 54 4.14 18.93 -0.97
N VAL A 55 2.92 19.04 -1.48
CA VAL A 55 1.73 19.37 -0.69
C VAL A 55 0.97 18.06 -0.47
N PRO A 56 1.09 17.43 0.70
CA PRO A 56 0.55 16.10 0.91
C PRO A 56 -0.98 16.13 1.08
N MET A 57 -1.65 15.07 0.62
CA MET A 57 -3.09 14.86 0.83
C MET A 57 -3.45 14.73 2.31
N LEU A 58 -2.56 14.09 3.09
CA LEU A 58 -2.72 13.86 4.52
C LEU A 58 -1.62 14.59 5.29
N PRO A 59 -1.81 14.89 6.59
CA PRO A 59 -0.72 15.39 7.43
C PRO A 59 0.51 14.48 7.38
N GLU A 60 1.70 15.07 7.45
CA GLU A 60 2.97 14.33 7.33
C GLU A 60 3.13 13.22 8.39
N GLU A 61 2.62 13.45 9.60
CA GLU A 61 2.62 12.46 10.69
C GLU A 61 1.86 11.17 10.29
N ILE A 62 0.78 11.33 9.51
CA ILE A 62 0.02 10.19 8.98
C ILE A 62 0.72 9.60 7.76
N SER A 63 1.08 10.42 6.77
CA SER A 63 1.63 9.90 5.52
C SER A 63 3.03 9.30 5.66
N ASN A 64 3.91 9.92 6.44
CA ASN A 64 5.33 9.61 6.49
C ASN A 64 5.71 8.65 7.63
N ASP A 65 4.88 8.52 8.67
CA ASP A 65 5.17 7.63 9.80
C ASP A 65 4.11 6.54 10.00
N LEU A 66 2.85 6.91 10.28
CA LEU A 66 1.82 5.92 10.65
C LEU A 66 1.40 5.02 9.49
N CYS A 67 1.20 5.59 8.30
CA CYS A 67 0.87 4.83 7.08
C CYS A 67 2.12 4.37 6.33
N SER A 68 3.30 4.88 6.64
CA SER A 68 4.52 4.42 5.97
C SER A 68 4.90 3.03 6.47
N LEU A 69 5.08 2.09 5.54
CA LEU A 69 5.52 0.72 5.81
C LEU A 69 7.03 0.68 6.06
N VAL A 70 7.45 1.36 7.13
CA VAL A 70 8.86 1.47 7.50
C VAL A 70 9.41 0.12 8.03
N PRO A 71 10.70 -0.16 7.83
CA PRO A 71 11.31 -1.41 8.29
C PRO A 71 11.16 -1.63 9.79
N HIS A 72 10.98 -2.89 10.19
CA HIS A 72 11.01 -3.36 11.58
C HIS A 72 9.98 -2.71 12.52
N LYS A 73 8.89 -2.16 11.99
CA LYS A 73 7.75 -1.71 12.78
C LYS A 73 6.47 -2.38 12.32
N ASP A 74 5.63 -2.74 13.26
CA ASP A 74 4.29 -3.24 12.96
C ASP A 74 3.45 -2.11 12.35
N ARG A 75 2.78 -2.43 11.24
CA ARG A 75 1.94 -1.51 10.47
C ARG A 75 0.70 -2.24 9.96
N PRO A 76 -0.50 -1.63 10.11
CA PRO A 76 -1.70 -2.18 9.49
C PRO A 76 -1.60 -2.03 7.97
N ALA A 77 -1.91 -3.10 7.26
CA ALA A 77 -1.88 -3.14 5.81
C ALA A 77 -3.03 -4.00 5.27
N LEU A 78 -3.60 -3.57 4.15
CA LEU A 78 -4.49 -4.37 3.33
C LEU A 78 -3.65 -5.09 2.27
N ALA A 79 -3.59 -6.41 2.34
CA ALA A 79 -2.76 -7.21 1.45
C ALA A 79 -3.59 -8.01 0.44
N VAL A 80 -3.05 -8.12 -0.78
CA VAL A 80 -3.54 -9.04 -1.80
C VAL A 80 -2.49 -10.12 -2.05
N ARG A 81 -2.93 -11.38 -2.02
CA ARG A 81 -2.13 -12.54 -2.44
C ARG A 81 -2.55 -12.94 -3.85
N MET A 82 -1.59 -13.04 -4.76
CA MET A 82 -1.79 -13.36 -6.16
C MET A 82 -0.95 -14.59 -6.51
N VAL A 83 -1.53 -15.53 -7.25
CA VAL A 83 -0.80 -16.61 -7.91
C VAL A 83 -0.55 -16.15 -9.34
N ILE A 84 0.68 -16.25 -9.80
CA ILE A 84 1.09 -15.83 -11.14
C ILE A 84 1.74 -17.03 -11.83
N GLY A 85 1.26 -17.35 -13.03
CA GLY A 85 1.80 -18.38 -13.90
C GLY A 85 3.21 -18.04 -14.40
N ALA A 86 3.94 -19.05 -14.86
CA ALA A 86 5.25 -18.86 -15.50
C ALA A 86 5.19 -17.94 -16.75
N ASP A 87 4.00 -17.78 -17.34
CA ASP A 87 3.71 -16.86 -18.45
C ASP A 87 3.37 -15.42 -18.00
N GLY A 88 3.38 -15.15 -16.69
CA GLY A 88 3.09 -13.84 -16.09
C GLY A 88 1.60 -13.54 -15.90
N ARG A 89 0.70 -14.50 -16.14
CA ARG A 89 -0.76 -14.30 -15.94
C ARG A 89 -1.19 -14.73 -14.55
N LYS A 90 -2.18 -14.02 -14.00
CA LYS A 90 -2.85 -14.41 -12.74
C LYS A 90 -3.97 -15.41 -13.02
#